data_AF-A0A954ABW7-F1
#
_entry.id   AF-A0A954ABW7-F1
#
_cell.length_a   1.000
_cell.length_b   1.000
_cell.length_c   1.000
_cell.angle_alpha   90.00
_cell.angle_beta   90.00
_cell.angle_gamma   90.00
#
_symmetry.space_group_name_H-M   'P 1'
#
loop_
_entity.id
_entity.type
_entity.pdbx_description
1 polymer ?
#
loop_
_entity_poly.entity_id
_entity_poly.type
_entity_poly.pdbx_seq_one_letter_code
_entity_poly.pdbx_strand_id
1 'polypeptide(L)'
;NGAPATAASVSFCDGTLGTPPVANVVVIGGASLGFAEMNGAVSINNPNQLTASDETALIGGSADVAVTLSTDALSSWAAVQVSISIDDSVLTTTAVTDLTGAEYFAVQMGAANEVVFGLVMEFDGAAPTTGPLGPGSDIPVATLSFDVSPTAAAGATPIAFVDGLGVPAINNLLVDTGGMTSAPGTNDGSVTLLDFNEFLRADCNNDSQIDIADGVFLINFLFNSGATPVCDDACDSNDDASLDVTDAIYVWNYLLLDGPAPAAPFPAAGIDPTAGDGLGCNGDADD
;
A
#
# COMPACT_ATOMS: atom_id res chain seq x y z
N ASN A 1 32.88 -2.72 -19.31
CA ASN A 1 31.68 -1.92 -19.60
C ASN A 1 30.93 -1.75 -18.29
N GLY A 2 31.20 -0.64 -17.60
CA GLY A 2 30.60 -0.36 -16.30
C GLY A 2 29.08 -0.22 -16.45
N ALA A 3 28.36 -0.62 -15.40
CA ALA A 3 26.92 -0.39 -15.30
C ALA A 3 26.62 1.08 -15.67
N PRO A 4 25.63 1.36 -16.54
CA PRO A 4 25.25 2.72 -16.83
C PRO A 4 24.85 3.39 -15.52
N ALA A 5 25.30 4.64 -15.32
CA ALA A 5 24.84 5.43 -14.19
C ALA A 5 23.31 5.54 -14.27
N THR A 6 22.61 4.99 -13.27
CA THR A 6 21.15 4.88 -13.21
C THR A 6 20.47 6.22 -12.91
N ALA A 7 21.23 7.27 -12.61
CA ALA A 7 20.73 8.63 -12.47
C ALA A 7 21.79 9.69 -12.81
N ALA A 8 21.36 10.76 -13.47
CA ALA A 8 22.11 12.00 -13.66
C ALA A 8 21.45 13.11 -12.83
N SER A 9 22.20 13.75 -11.94
CA SER A 9 21.69 14.87 -11.15
C SER A 9 21.49 16.11 -12.02
N VAL A 10 20.35 16.76 -11.88
CA VAL A 10 20.06 18.08 -12.44
C VAL A 10 20.09 19.07 -11.29
N SER A 11 21.18 19.82 -11.17
CA SER A 11 21.34 20.79 -10.09
C SER A 11 21.11 22.21 -10.57
N PHE A 12 20.54 23.04 -9.70
CA PHE A 12 20.61 24.48 -9.86
C PHE A 12 22.07 24.93 -9.67
N CYS A 13 22.51 25.86 -10.52
CA CYS A 13 23.87 26.42 -10.51
C CYS A 13 23.79 27.93 -10.35
N ASP A 14 23.11 28.38 -9.31
CA ASP A 14 22.83 29.79 -9.02
C ASP A 14 24.12 30.63 -9.03
N GLY A 15 24.11 31.74 -9.78
CA GLY A 15 25.24 32.66 -9.89
C GLY A 15 26.52 32.08 -10.52
N THR A 16 26.46 30.86 -11.08
CA THR A 16 27.66 30.14 -11.55
C THR A 16 27.68 29.98 -13.07
N LEU A 17 26.52 29.91 -13.72
CA LEU A 17 26.39 29.72 -15.17
C LEU A 17 26.02 31.02 -15.89
N GLY A 18 26.49 31.18 -17.13
CA GLY A 18 26.25 32.35 -17.99
C GLY A 18 27.43 33.35 -18.04
N THR A 19 27.39 34.27 -19.00
CA THR A 19 28.35 35.39 -19.12
C THR A 19 27.62 36.70 -19.44
N PRO A 20 27.41 37.60 -18.44
CA PRO A 20 27.79 37.44 -17.03
C PRO A 20 27.00 36.32 -16.32
N PRO A 21 27.51 35.75 -15.21
CA PRO A 21 26.81 34.72 -14.45
C PRO A 21 25.43 35.22 -13.99
N VAL A 22 24.42 34.36 -14.11
CA VAL A 22 23.02 34.72 -13.83
C VAL A 22 22.55 33.98 -12.59
N ALA A 23 21.78 34.68 -11.76
CA ALA A 23 21.19 34.11 -10.57
C ALA A 23 19.73 33.69 -10.82
N ASN A 24 19.29 32.63 -10.14
CA ASN A 24 17.90 32.20 -10.10
C ASN A 24 17.14 33.10 -9.13
N VAL A 25 16.25 33.92 -9.67
CA VAL A 25 15.49 34.90 -8.88
C VAL A 25 14.04 34.94 -9.32
N VAL A 26 13.15 35.22 -8.38
CA VAL A 26 11.78 35.64 -8.66
C VAL A 26 11.68 37.16 -8.51
N VAL A 27 10.95 37.82 -9.41
CA VAL A 27 10.76 39.28 -9.32
C VAL A 27 9.37 39.58 -8.78
N ILE A 28 9.31 40.18 -7.60
CA ILE A 28 8.06 40.62 -6.96
C ILE A 28 8.16 42.11 -6.67
N GLY A 29 7.25 42.90 -7.23
CA GLY A 29 7.25 44.36 -7.05
C GLY A 29 8.51 45.08 -7.54
N GLY A 30 9.25 44.49 -8.47
CA GLY A 30 10.51 45.04 -9.02
C GLY A 30 11.77 44.68 -8.24
N ALA A 31 11.66 43.97 -7.12
CA ALA A 31 12.81 43.39 -6.40
C ALA A 31 13.09 41.96 -6.88
N SER A 32 14.36 41.61 -7.08
CA SER A 32 14.79 40.24 -7.36
C SER A 32 15.11 39.52 -6.05
N LEU A 33 14.40 38.43 -5.77
CA LEU A 33 14.53 37.64 -4.55
C LEU A 33 14.97 36.21 -4.90
N GLY A 34 15.95 35.68 -4.18
CA GLY A 34 16.32 34.26 -4.25
C GLY A 34 15.26 33.38 -3.59
N PHE A 35 15.30 32.09 -3.88
CA PHE A 35 14.39 31.09 -3.32
C PHE A 35 15.14 29.79 -2.99
N ALA A 36 14.51 28.91 -2.21
CA ALA A 36 15.07 27.60 -1.90
C ALA A 36 15.06 26.73 -3.16
N GLU A 37 16.23 26.26 -3.55
CA GLU A 37 16.43 25.43 -4.74
C GLU A 37 16.41 23.95 -4.35
N MET A 38 15.63 23.15 -5.09
CA MET A 38 15.58 21.70 -4.92
C MET A 38 16.08 21.04 -6.19
N ASN A 39 17.27 20.46 -6.14
CA ASN A 39 17.86 19.78 -7.30
C ASN A 39 16.99 18.58 -7.71
N GLY A 40 16.97 18.31 -9.01
CA GLY A 40 16.34 17.12 -9.58
C GLY A 40 17.35 16.01 -9.89
N ALA A 41 16.83 14.88 -10.33
CA ALA A 41 17.61 13.82 -10.95
C ALA A 41 16.84 13.28 -12.17
N VAL A 42 17.58 12.84 -13.18
CA VAL A 42 17.08 12.13 -14.35
C VAL A 42 17.60 10.70 -14.25
N SER A 43 16.72 9.74 -13.94
CA SER A 43 17.08 8.33 -14.01
C SER A 43 16.93 7.80 -15.43
N ILE A 44 17.88 6.99 -15.87
CA ILE A 44 17.76 6.22 -17.10
C ILE A 44 17.38 4.81 -16.66
N ASN A 45 16.08 4.55 -16.62
CA ASN A 45 15.56 3.24 -16.24
C ASN A 45 15.66 2.28 -17.43
N ASN A 46 15.66 0.97 -17.14
CA ASN A 46 15.47 -0.02 -18.19
C ASN A 46 14.11 0.26 -18.87
N PRO A 47 14.06 0.46 -20.19
CA PRO A 47 12.80 0.72 -20.88
C PRO A 47 11.83 -0.47 -20.82
N ASN A 48 12.33 -1.67 -20.51
CA ASN A 48 11.53 -2.82 -20.17
C ASN A 48 11.56 -3.03 -18.65
N GLN A 49 10.42 -2.86 -17.98
CA GLN A 49 10.33 -2.92 -16.52
C GLN A 49 9.11 -3.71 -16.06
N LEU A 50 9.33 -4.62 -15.12
CA LEU A 50 8.28 -5.16 -14.27
C LEU A 50 8.12 -4.27 -13.05
N THR A 51 6.89 -3.99 -12.66
CA THR A 51 6.57 -3.18 -11.48
C THR A 51 5.50 -3.90 -10.69
N ALA A 52 5.66 -3.98 -9.36
CA ALA A 52 4.60 -4.35 -8.43
C ALA A 52 4.06 -3.07 -7.78
N SER A 53 2.75 -2.97 -7.58
CA SER A 53 2.15 -1.81 -6.92
C SER A 53 2.47 -1.76 -5.43
N ASP A 54 2.48 -0.55 -4.88
CA ASP A 54 2.33 -0.34 -3.45
C ASP A 54 0.85 -0.37 -3.09
N GLU A 55 0.52 -1.08 -2.01
CA GLU A 55 -0.85 -1.25 -1.52
C GLU A 55 -0.93 -0.98 -0.02
N THR A 56 -2.15 -0.75 0.45
CA THR A 56 -2.47 -0.64 1.87
C THR A 56 -3.50 -1.70 2.21
N ALA A 57 -3.29 -2.44 3.30
CA ALA A 57 -4.21 -3.47 3.76
C ALA A 57 -4.35 -3.47 5.29
N LEU A 58 -5.48 -3.96 5.77
CA LEU A 58 -5.72 -4.15 7.20
C LEU A 58 -5.11 -5.47 7.66
N ILE A 59 -4.60 -5.49 8.90
CA ILE A 59 -4.20 -6.73 9.57
C ILE A 59 -5.41 -7.68 9.67
N GLY A 60 -5.24 -8.94 9.25
CA GLY A 60 -6.35 -9.90 9.15
C GLY A 60 -7.26 -9.74 7.92
N GLY A 61 -7.03 -8.71 7.10
CA GLY A 61 -7.76 -8.46 5.86
C GLY A 61 -7.14 -9.13 4.63
N SER A 62 -7.32 -8.50 3.46
CA SER A 62 -6.75 -8.95 2.19
C SER A 62 -6.05 -7.81 1.47
N ALA A 63 -5.10 -8.14 0.58
CA ALA A 63 -4.37 -7.20 -0.25
C ALA A 63 -4.31 -7.69 -1.70
N ASP A 64 -4.45 -6.80 -2.68
CA ASP A 64 -4.37 -7.11 -4.11
C ASP A 64 -3.26 -6.28 -4.75
N VAL A 65 -2.12 -6.91 -5.04
CA VAL A 65 -0.96 -6.24 -5.67
C VAL A 65 -1.01 -6.41 -7.18
N ALA A 66 -0.99 -5.31 -7.91
CA ALA A 66 -0.92 -5.33 -9.37
C ALA A 66 0.53 -5.50 -9.83
N VAL A 67 0.75 -6.43 -10.76
CA VAL A 67 2.00 -6.54 -11.52
C VAL A 67 1.76 -5.93 -12.89
N THR A 68 2.57 -4.94 -13.25
CA THR A 68 2.54 -4.27 -14.56
C THR A 68 3.86 -4.44 -15.29
N LEU A 69 3.80 -4.26 -16.62
CA LEU A 69 4.94 -4.33 -17.51
C LEU A 69 4.98 -3.10 -18.40
N SER A 70 6.13 -2.43 -18.42
CA SER A 70 6.48 -1.45 -19.44
C SER A 70 7.44 -2.09 -20.44
N THR A 71 7.26 -1.84 -21.73
CA THR A 71 8.03 -2.46 -22.84
C THR A 71 8.46 -1.44 -23.90
N ASP A 72 8.76 -0.21 -23.51
CA ASP A 72 8.98 0.92 -24.42
C ASP A 72 10.16 0.71 -25.41
N ALA A 73 11.04 -0.26 -25.17
CA ALA A 73 12.12 -0.63 -26.08
C ALA A 73 11.85 -1.85 -26.96
N LEU A 74 10.71 -2.54 -26.78
CA LEU A 74 10.32 -3.67 -27.63
C LEU A 74 9.30 -3.24 -28.68
N SER A 75 9.45 -3.78 -29.88
CA SER A 75 8.41 -3.62 -30.91
C SER A 75 7.15 -4.44 -30.61
N SER A 76 7.31 -5.54 -29.86
CA SER A 76 6.26 -6.41 -29.34
C SER A 76 6.88 -7.44 -28.39
N TRP A 77 6.08 -8.06 -27.54
CA TRP A 77 6.50 -9.13 -26.65
C TRP A 77 5.52 -10.31 -26.69
N ALA A 78 6.02 -11.51 -26.37
CA ALA A 78 5.28 -12.76 -26.55
C ALA A 78 5.13 -13.57 -25.25
N ALA A 79 5.99 -13.39 -24.27
CA ALA A 79 5.88 -14.07 -22.99
C ALA A 79 6.58 -13.29 -21.88
N VAL A 80 6.13 -13.49 -20.65
CA VAL A 80 6.80 -13.00 -19.45
C VAL A 80 6.81 -14.09 -18.38
N GLN A 81 7.93 -14.21 -17.67
CA GLN A 81 8.08 -15.02 -16.48
C GLN A 81 8.34 -14.08 -15.31
N VAL A 82 7.62 -14.29 -14.23
CA VAL A 82 7.64 -13.46 -13.03
C VAL A 82 7.92 -14.32 -11.82
N SER A 83 8.81 -13.84 -10.97
CA SER A 83 9.28 -14.51 -9.77
C SER A 83 9.43 -13.48 -8.65
N ILE A 84 8.59 -13.60 -7.63
CA ILE A 84 8.43 -12.65 -6.54
C ILE A 84 8.60 -13.36 -5.19
N SER A 85 9.35 -12.75 -4.29
CA SER A 85 9.45 -13.15 -2.89
C SER A 85 8.49 -12.33 -2.04
N ILE A 86 7.85 -12.99 -1.08
CA ILE A 86 6.99 -12.38 -0.05
C ILE A 86 7.43 -12.84 1.35
N ASP A 87 6.97 -12.15 2.38
CA ASP A 87 7.06 -12.65 3.76
C ASP A 87 5.84 -13.53 4.08
N ASP A 88 6.05 -14.85 4.13
CA ASP A 88 4.99 -15.83 4.38
C ASP A 88 4.51 -15.88 5.84
N SER A 89 5.18 -15.19 6.76
CA SER A 89 4.66 -14.96 8.11
C SER A 89 3.58 -13.88 8.16
N VAL A 90 3.51 -13.06 7.10
CA VAL A 90 2.62 -11.90 6.98
C VAL A 90 1.57 -12.10 5.90
N LEU A 91 1.97 -12.55 4.71
CA LEU A 91 1.09 -12.68 3.55
C LEU A 91 0.96 -14.14 3.13
N THR A 92 -0.27 -14.58 2.90
CA THR A 92 -0.55 -15.88 2.27
C THR A 92 -1.16 -15.65 0.90
N THR A 93 -0.51 -16.11 -0.16
CA THR A 93 -1.05 -15.99 -1.53
C THR A 93 -2.31 -16.82 -1.69
N THR A 94 -3.40 -16.16 -2.07
CA THR A 94 -4.72 -16.79 -2.30
C THR A 94 -4.99 -17.00 -3.79
N ALA A 95 -4.57 -16.06 -4.64
CA ALA A 95 -4.73 -16.16 -6.08
C ALA A 95 -3.65 -15.37 -6.84
N VAL A 96 -3.41 -15.80 -8.08
CA VAL A 96 -2.67 -15.03 -9.09
C VAL A 96 -3.55 -15.02 -10.35
N THR A 97 -4.02 -13.85 -10.74
CA THR A 97 -5.02 -13.68 -11.81
C THR A 97 -4.41 -13.04 -13.03
N ASP A 98 -4.51 -13.69 -14.19
CA ASP A 98 -4.09 -13.13 -15.48
C ASP A 98 -4.98 -11.95 -15.91
N LEU A 99 -4.36 -10.84 -16.31
CA LEU A 99 -5.03 -9.66 -16.85
C LEU A 99 -4.73 -9.41 -18.34
N THR A 100 -3.85 -10.22 -18.93
CA THR A 100 -3.39 -10.06 -20.32
C THR A 100 -4.30 -10.77 -21.33
N GLY A 101 -5.07 -11.78 -20.87
CA GLY A 101 -5.80 -12.68 -21.75
C GLY A 101 -4.84 -13.62 -22.49
N ALA A 102 -3.78 -14.06 -21.82
CA ALA A 102 -2.76 -14.93 -22.38
C ALA A 102 -3.36 -16.26 -22.85
N GLU A 103 -2.83 -16.80 -23.94
CA GLU A 103 -3.22 -18.15 -24.41
C GLU A 103 -2.78 -19.23 -23.42
N TYR A 104 -1.68 -18.99 -22.71
CA TYR A 104 -1.20 -19.85 -21.64
C TYR A 104 -0.81 -19.00 -20.44
N PHE A 105 -1.36 -19.34 -19.28
CA PHE A 105 -1.00 -18.77 -17.99
C PHE A 105 -0.82 -19.90 -16.99
N ALA A 106 0.34 -19.94 -16.33
CA ALA A 106 0.65 -20.96 -15.35
C ALA A 106 1.26 -20.34 -14.10
N VAL A 107 0.66 -20.67 -12.97
CA VAL A 107 1.18 -20.35 -11.64
C VAL A 107 1.88 -21.59 -11.13
N GLN A 108 3.11 -21.42 -10.69
CA GLN A 108 3.84 -22.45 -9.99
C GLN A 108 3.62 -22.27 -8.50
N MET A 109 2.98 -23.25 -7.88
CA MET A 109 2.90 -23.34 -6.42
C MET A 109 4.27 -23.80 -5.91
N GLY A 110 5.06 -22.82 -5.45
CA GLY A 110 6.39 -22.98 -4.90
C GLY A 110 6.38 -23.20 -3.38
N ALA A 111 7.44 -22.75 -2.70
CA ALA A 111 7.43 -22.50 -1.27
C ALA A 111 6.39 -21.43 -0.89
N ALA A 112 6.01 -21.34 0.39
CA ALA A 112 4.97 -20.42 0.83
C ALA A 112 5.38 -18.94 0.69
N ASN A 113 6.68 -18.66 0.66
CA ASN A 113 7.26 -17.33 0.57
C ASN A 113 7.57 -16.87 -0.86
N GLU A 114 7.06 -17.56 -1.88
CA GLU A 114 7.30 -17.23 -3.29
C GLU A 114 6.01 -17.25 -4.11
N VAL A 115 5.92 -16.30 -5.04
CA VAL A 115 4.89 -16.22 -6.07
C VAL A 115 5.58 -16.28 -7.42
N VAL A 116 5.43 -17.40 -8.11
CA VAL A 116 6.08 -17.65 -9.39
C VAL A 116 5.02 -17.96 -10.43
N PHE A 117 5.00 -17.22 -11.53
CA PHE A 117 4.09 -17.48 -12.63
C PHE A 117 4.72 -17.11 -13.97
N GLY A 118 4.15 -17.65 -15.04
CA GLY A 118 4.56 -17.34 -16.39
C GLY A 118 3.37 -17.33 -17.33
N LEU A 119 3.45 -16.50 -18.35
CA LEU A 119 2.44 -16.40 -19.37
C LEU A 119 3.04 -16.35 -20.77
N VAL A 120 2.27 -16.84 -21.73
CA VAL A 120 2.60 -16.80 -23.15
C VAL A 120 1.38 -16.26 -23.89
N MET A 121 1.59 -15.19 -24.65
CA MET A 121 0.56 -14.51 -25.42
C MET A 121 0.15 -15.30 -26.67
N GLU A 122 1.06 -16.10 -27.24
CA GLU A 122 0.79 -16.89 -28.46
C GLU A 122 1.59 -18.21 -28.51
N PHE A 123 0.92 -19.35 -28.80
CA PHE A 123 1.55 -20.67 -28.91
C PHE A 123 1.30 -21.41 -30.25
N ASP A 124 0.21 -21.12 -30.98
CA ASP A 124 -0.29 -21.98 -32.09
C ASP A 124 -0.33 -21.31 -33.48
N GLY A 125 -0.02 -20.01 -33.61
CA GLY A 125 -0.07 -19.33 -34.92
C GLY A 125 -1.47 -19.23 -35.55
N ALA A 126 -2.52 -19.65 -34.83
CA ALA A 126 -3.86 -19.14 -35.05
C ALA A 126 -3.87 -17.68 -34.60
N ALA A 127 -4.46 -16.77 -35.38
CA ALA A 127 -4.47 -15.37 -35.04
C ALA A 127 -5.05 -15.19 -33.63
N PRO A 128 -4.26 -14.73 -32.65
CA PRO A 128 -4.80 -14.37 -31.34
C PRO A 128 -5.92 -13.36 -31.56
N THR A 129 -6.95 -13.36 -30.71
CA THR A 129 -7.94 -12.28 -30.77
C THR A 129 -7.31 -10.90 -30.50
N THR A 130 -6.09 -10.88 -29.91
CA THR A 130 -5.40 -9.66 -29.46
C THR A 130 -3.96 -9.48 -29.98
N GLY A 131 -3.28 -10.49 -30.50
CA GLY A 131 -1.87 -10.34 -30.95
C GLY A 131 -0.86 -10.41 -29.80
N PRO A 132 0.44 -10.64 -30.09
CA PRO A 132 1.48 -10.17 -29.18
C PRO A 132 1.28 -8.68 -28.90
N LEU A 133 1.40 -8.29 -27.64
CA LEU A 133 1.16 -6.91 -27.24
C LEU A 133 2.32 -6.04 -27.72
N GLY A 134 1.98 -4.88 -28.28
CA GLY A 134 2.95 -3.87 -28.71
C GLY A 134 3.63 -3.18 -27.54
N PRO A 135 4.54 -2.22 -27.81
CA PRO A 135 5.10 -1.36 -26.78
C PRO A 135 4.00 -0.64 -26.02
N GLY A 136 4.22 -0.46 -24.72
CA GLY A 136 3.35 0.30 -23.85
C GLY A 136 3.97 0.44 -22.47
N SER A 137 3.46 1.40 -21.71
CA SER A 137 3.74 1.58 -20.28
C SER A 137 2.60 1.01 -19.47
N ASP A 138 2.93 0.49 -18.28
CA ASP A 138 1.97 0.07 -17.25
C ASP A 138 0.92 -0.93 -17.76
N ILE A 139 1.34 -1.84 -18.65
CA ILE A 139 0.49 -2.90 -19.17
C ILE A 139 0.15 -3.83 -18.00
N PRO A 140 -1.13 -4.03 -17.64
CA PRO A 140 -1.51 -4.94 -16.56
C PRO A 140 -1.16 -6.38 -16.94
N VAL A 141 -0.36 -7.05 -16.11
CA VAL A 141 0.07 -8.44 -16.32
C VAL A 141 -0.77 -9.38 -15.46
N ALA A 142 -0.77 -9.17 -14.15
CA ALA A 142 -1.50 -10.01 -13.22
C ALA A 142 -1.87 -9.24 -11.95
N THR A 143 -2.86 -9.75 -11.22
CA THR A 143 -3.12 -9.37 -9.82
C THR A 143 -2.69 -10.51 -8.90
N LEU A 144 -1.91 -10.20 -7.88
CA LEU A 144 -1.55 -11.11 -6.79
C LEU A 144 -2.47 -10.81 -5.60
N SER A 145 -3.31 -11.75 -5.24
CA SER A 145 -4.20 -11.63 -4.10
C SER A 145 -3.61 -12.34 -2.88
N PHE A 146 -3.65 -11.68 -1.73
CA PHE A 146 -3.13 -12.17 -0.46
C PHE A 146 -4.15 -12.05 0.65
N ASP A 147 -4.14 -13.02 1.57
CA ASP A 147 -4.67 -12.85 2.91
C ASP A 147 -3.55 -12.31 3.82
N VAL A 148 -3.87 -11.32 4.64
CA VAL A 148 -2.97 -10.73 5.63
C VAL A 148 -3.14 -11.45 6.96
N SER A 149 -2.04 -11.87 7.57
CA SER A 149 -2.05 -12.55 8.87
C SER A 149 -2.71 -11.66 9.94
N PRO A 150 -3.65 -12.19 10.74
CA PRO A 150 -4.27 -11.44 11.84
C PRO A 150 -3.33 -11.20 13.03
N THR A 151 -2.12 -11.76 12.98
CA THR A 151 -1.07 -11.56 14.00
C THR A 151 0.14 -10.82 13.43
N ALA A 152 0.01 -10.23 12.24
CA ALA A 152 1.05 -9.35 11.72
C ALA A 152 1.21 -8.11 12.61
N ALA A 153 2.37 -7.47 12.55
CA ALA A 153 2.55 -6.15 13.14
C ALA A 153 2.31 -5.07 12.09
N ALA A 154 1.84 -3.90 12.51
CA ALA A 154 1.73 -2.73 11.64
C ALA A 154 3.09 -2.37 11.01
N GLY A 155 3.06 -1.86 9.79
CA GLY A 155 4.25 -1.51 9.01
C GLY A 155 4.22 -2.09 7.59
N ALA A 156 5.29 -1.88 6.83
CA ALA A 156 5.36 -2.33 5.44
C ALA A 156 6.02 -3.71 5.29
N THR A 157 5.41 -4.59 4.51
CA THR A 157 6.02 -5.85 4.04
C THR A 157 6.34 -5.76 2.54
N PRO A 158 7.55 -6.16 2.10
CA PRO A 158 7.96 -5.99 0.71
C PRO A 158 7.35 -7.05 -0.23
N ILE A 159 7.10 -6.63 -1.48
CA ILE A 159 6.80 -7.48 -2.63
C ILE A 159 7.98 -7.36 -3.59
N ALA A 160 8.95 -8.28 -3.48
CA ALA A 160 10.24 -8.13 -4.14
C ALA A 160 10.39 -9.07 -5.34
N PHE A 161 10.78 -8.54 -6.50
CA PHE A 161 11.15 -9.39 -7.63
C PHE A 161 12.51 -10.03 -7.36
N VAL A 162 12.55 -11.37 -7.34
CA VAL A 162 13.76 -12.13 -7.03
C VAL A 162 13.91 -13.26 -8.04
N ASP A 163 15.09 -13.36 -8.66
CA ASP A 163 15.40 -14.46 -9.56
C ASP A 163 15.74 -15.76 -8.80
N GLY A 164 15.43 -16.89 -9.43
CA GLY A 164 15.82 -18.22 -8.95
C GLY A 164 14.86 -18.84 -7.94
N LEU A 165 13.62 -18.35 -7.85
CA LEU A 165 12.56 -18.94 -7.01
C LEU A 165 11.81 -20.05 -7.76
N GLY A 166 11.13 -20.92 -7.02
CA GLY A 166 10.44 -22.08 -7.58
C GLY A 166 11.32 -23.33 -7.73
N VAL A 167 10.64 -24.45 -7.97
CA VAL A 167 11.24 -25.76 -8.31
C VAL A 167 10.57 -26.36 -9.57
N PRO A 168 11.18 -26.27 -10.77
CA PRO A 168 12.51 -25.70 -11.04
C PRO A 168 12.55 -24.19 -10.84
N ALA A 169 13.75 -23.65 -10.60
CA ALA A 169 13.97 -22.23 -10.40
C ALA A 169 13.69 -21.42 -11.67
N ILE A 170 12.97 -20.31 -11.52
CA ILE A 170 12.55 -19.38 -12.56
C ILE A 170 13.14 -18.00 -12.27
N ASN A 171 13.58 -17.31 -13.32
CA ASN A 171 14.05 -15.93 -13.26
C ASN A 171 12.99 -15.00 -13.86
N ASN A 172 13.03 -13.73 -13.49
CA ASN A 172 12.26 -12.68 -14.13
C ASN A 172 12.78 -12.49 -15.56
N LEU A 173 11.97 -12.86 -16.54
CA LEU A 173 12.36 -12.88 -17.95
C LEU A 173 11.24 -12.35 -18.83
N LEU A 174 11.63 -11.55 -19.81
CA LEU A 174 10.76 -11.05 -20.87
C LEU A 174 11.20 -11.66 -22.19
N VAL A 175 10.25 -12.18 -22.96
CA VAL A 175 10.50 -12.81 -24.27
C VAL A 175 9.87 -11.97 -25.37
N ASP A 176 10.68 -11.55 -26.34
CA ASP A 176 10.18 -10.87 -27.54
C ASP A 176 9.50 -11.83 -28.52
N THR A 177 8.85 -11.28 -29.55
CA THR A 177 8.21 -12.09 -30.61
C THR A 177 9.19 -12.86 -31.49
N GLY A 178 10.49 -12.54 -31.43
CA GLY A 178 11.57 -13.32 -32.04
C GLY A 178 12.02 -14.51 -31.19
N GLY A 179 11.47 -14.69 -29.99
CA GLY A 179 11.85 -15.73 -29.03
C GLY A 179 13.13 -15.40 -28.26
N MET A 180 13.62 -14.16 -28.31
CA MET A 180 14.79 -13.73 -27.56
C MET A 180 14.38 -13.35 -26.14
N THR A 181 15.09 -13.90 -25.16
CA THR A 181 14.87 -13.60 -23.74
C THR A 181 15.76 -12.45 -23.28
N SER A 182 15.22 -11.55 -22.47
CA SER A 182 15.95 -10.49 -21.79
C SER A 182 15.48 -10.35 -20.33
N ALA A 183 16.37 -9.94 -19.45
CA ALA A 183 16.01 -9.60 -18.07
C ALA A 183 15.41 -8.17 -18.04
N PRO A 184 14.15 -7.98 -17.62
CA PRO A 184 13.59 -6.66 -17.42
C PRO A 184 14.24 -5.98 -16.20
N GLY A 185 14.13 -4.65 -16.11
CA GLY A 185 14.30 -3.96 -14.83
C GLY A 185 13.14 -4.32 -13.91
N THR A 186 13.33 -4.18 -12.61
CA THR A 186 12.30 -4.47 -11.61
C THR A 186 12.11 -3.28 -10.68
N ASN A 187 10.86 -2.93 -10.42
CA ASN A 187 10.47 -2.02 -9.35
C ASN A 187 9.63 -2.84 -8.36
N ASP A 188 10.20 -3.10 -7.19
CA ASP A 188 9.51 -3.79 -6.12
C ASP A 188 8.33 -2.96 -5.62
N GLY A 189 7.33 -3.64 -5.08
CA GLY A 189 6.19 -3.02 -4.40
C GLY A 189 6.23 -3.31 -2.90
N SER A 190 5.21 -2.86 -2.20
CA SER A 190 5.04 -3.13 -0.78
C SER A 190 3.58 -3.16 -0.39
N VAL A 191 3.25 -3.89 0.66
CA VAL A 191 1.95 -3.81 1.32
C VAL A 191 2.16 -3.14 2.67
N THR A 192 1.59 -1.95 2.85
CA THR A 192 1.55 -1.25 4.13
C THR A 192 0.38 -1.79 4.94
N LEU A 193 0.72 -2.40 6.08
CA LEU A 193 -0.24 -2.96 7.02
C LEU A 193 -0.61 -1.90 8.03
N LEU A 194 -1.90 -1.62 8.06
CA LEU A 194 -2.50 -0.79 9.10
C LEU A 194 -3.14 -1.74 10.11
N ASP A 195 -2.80 -1.52 11.38
CA ASP A 195 -3.62 -2.05 12.46
C ASP A 195 -4.91 -1.21 12.44
N PHE A 196 -6.06 -1.85 12.51
CA PHE A 196 -7.36 -1.17 12.38
C PHE A 196 -8.30 -1.92 13.29
N ASN A 197 -8.38 -1.48 14.53
CA ASN A 197 -9.25 -2.07 15.52
C ASN A 197 -10.63 -1.43 15.40
N GLU A 198 -11.57 -2.13 14.77
CA GLU A 198 -12.99 -1.74 14.83
C GLU A 198 -13.42 -1.62 16.30
N PHE A 199 -14.15 -0.58 16.63
CA PHE A 199 -14.68 -0.37 17.97
C PHE A 199 -16.18 -0.08 17.93
N LEU A 200 -16.82 -0.24 19.08
CA LEU A 200 -18.19 0.17 19.30
C LEU A 200 -18.17 1.45 20.14
N ARG A 201 -18.67 2.56 19.62
CA ARG A 201 -18.69 3.83 20.36
C ARG A 201 -19.52 3.67 21.62
N ALA A 202 -19.00 4.19 22.74
CA ALA A 202 -19.52 4.02 24.10
C ALA A 202 -19.25 2.66 24.78
N ASP A 203 -18.53 1.72 24.15
CA ASP A 203 -18.03 0.48 24.79
C ASP A 203 -16.60 0.71 25.32
N CYS A 204 -16.48 1.61 26.30
CA CYS A 204 -15.20 2.06 26.82
C CYS A 204 -14.42 0.95 27.55
N ASN A 205 -15.11 -0.07 28.07
CA ASN A 205 -14.47 -1.21 28.73
C ASN A 205 -14.11 -2.37 27.76
N ASN A 206 -14.47 -2.26 26.48
CA ASN A 206 -14.23 -3.21 25.40
C ASN A 206 -14.79 -4.63 25.69
N ASP A 207 -16.01 -4.72 26.21
CA ASP A 207 -16.71 -5.99 26.47
C ASP A 207 -17.83 -6.30 25.45
N SER A 208 -17.92 -5.48 24.40
CA SER A 208 -18.92 -5.55 23.32
C SER A 208 -20.35 -5.27 23.77
N GLN A 209 -20.56 -4.67 24.95
CA GLN A 209 -21.85 -4.23 25.42
C GLN A 209 -21.78 -2.78 25.93
N ILE A 210 -22.71 -1.94 25.46
CA ILE A 210 -22.85 -0.59 25.99
C ILE A 210 -23.78 -0.64 27.21
N ASP A 211 -23.20 -0.46 28.40
CA ASP A 211 -23.92 -0.41 29.65
C ASP A 211 -23.34 0.63 30.65
N ILE A 212 -23.80 0.58 31.90
CA ILE A 212 -23.39 1.56 32.92
C ILE A 212 -21.89 1.42 33.25
N ALA A 213 -21.33 0.21 33.11
CA ALA A 213 -19.95 -0.12 33.41
C ALA A 213 -18.97 0.64 32.51
N ASP A 214 -19.33 1.03 31.28
CA ASP A 214 -18.47 1.83 30.40
C ASP A 214 -18.16 3.20 30.99
N GLY A 215 -19.21 3.93 31.40
CA GLY A 215 -19.02 5.20 32.11
C GLY A 215 -18.26 5.03 33.42
N VAL A 216 -18.47 3.92 34.15
CA VAL A 216 -17.72 3.64 35.40
C VAL A 216 -16.24 3.35 35.10
N PHE A 217 -15.95 2.63 34.02
CA PHE A 217 -14.58 2.34 33.59
C PHE A 217 -13.84 3.63 33.26
N LEU A 218 -14.45 4.52 32.46
CA LEU A 218 -13.86 5.81 32.12
C LEU A 218 -13.58 6.67 33.36
N ILE A 219 -14.53 6.77 34.29
CA ILE A 219 -14.32 7.51 35.54
C ILE A 219 -13.17 6.94 36.37
N ASN A 220 -13.01 5.61 36.39
CA ASN A 220 -11.90 4.98 37.09
C ASN A 220 -10.55 5.26 36.41
N PHE A 221 -10.50 5.25 35.08
CA PHE A 221 -9.33 5.64 34.31
C PHE A 221 -8.92 7.10 34.63
N LEU A 222 -9.87 8.04 34.51
CA LEU A 222 -9.61 9.47 34.68
C LEU A 222 -9.19 9.85 36.11
N PHE A 223 -9.79 9.23 37.14
CA PHE A 223 -9.67 9.74 38.52
C PHE A 223 -9.09 8.75 39.52
N ASN A 224 -9.09 7.44 39.24
CA ASN A 224 -8.72 6.40 40.21
C ASN A 224 -7.51 5.56 39.78
N SER A 225 -6.74 6.01 38.79
CA SER A 225 -5.63 5.24 38.22
C SER A 225 -6.07 3.84 37.76
N GLY A 226 -7.25 3.78 37.15
CA GLY A 226 -7.78 2.58 36.51
C GLY A 226 -6.94 2.12 35.32
N ALA A 227 -7.36 1.03 34.70
CA ALA A 227 -6.72 0.56 33.46
C ALA A 227 -6.89 1.62 32.36
N THR A 228 -5.88 1.76 31.51
CA THR A 228 -5.96 2.56 30.28
C THR A 228 -6.97 1.92 29.32
N PRO A 229 -7.82 2.71 28.63
CA PRO A 229 -8.64 2.21 27.54
C PRO A 229 -7.83 1.45 26.50
N VAL A 230 -8.45 0.44 25.87
CA VAL A 230 -7.85 -0.24 24.71
C VAL A 230 -8.01 0.64 23.47
N CYS A 231 -9.16 1.32 23.37
CA CYS A 231 -9.44 2.29 22.34
C CYS A 231 -9.96 3.58 22.97
N ASP A 232 -9.29 4.68 22.67
CA ASP A 232 -9.70 5.99 23.19
C ASP A 232 -11.00 6.46 22.51
N ASP A 233 -11.22 6.17 21.21
CA ASP A 233 -12.48 6.51 20.52
C ASP A 233 -13.71 5.78 21.06
N ALA A 234 -13.53 4.57 21.58
CA ALA A 234 -14.61 3.84 22.24
C ALA A 234 -15.05 4.54 23.53
N CYS A 235 -14.11 5.24 24.19
CA CYS A 235 -14.36 6.01 25.40
C CYS A 235 -14.84 7.44 25.12
N ASP A 236 -14.52 8.03 23.98
CA ASP A 236 -15.10 9.29 23.49
C ASP A 236 -16.52 9.03 22.98
N SER A 237 -17.44 9.05 23.94
CA SER A 237 -18.83 8.65 23.73
C SER A 237 -19.64 9.78 23.11
N ASN A 238 -19.19 11.02 23.27
CA ASN A 238 -19.88 12.19 22.74
C ASN A 238 -19.30 12.67 21.39
N ASP A 239 -18.20 12.08 20.93
CA ASP A 239 -17.52 12.34 19.64
C ASP A 239 -17.04 13.80 19.55
N ASP A 240 -16.40 14.31 20.62
CA ASP A 240 -15.87 15.68 20.71
C ASP A 240 -14.34 15.78 20.75
N ALA A 241 -13.65 14.66 20.54
CA ALA A 241 -12.21 14.49 20.54
C ALA A 241 -11.55 14.81 21.89
N SER A 242 -12.27 14.63 23.00
CA SER A 242 -11.76 14.88 24.35
C SER A 242 -12.28 13.86 25.37
N LEU A 243 -11.39 12.97 25.82
CA LEU A 243 -11.70 12.03 26.90
C LEU A 243 -11.87 12.72 28.26
N ASP A 244 -13.12 12.90 28.68
CA ASP A 244 -13.43 13.49 29.98
C ASP A 244 -14.70 12.92 30.67
N VAL A 245 -15.18 13.61 31.69
CA VAL A 245 -16.36 13.16 32.48
C VAL A 245 -17.66 13.24 31.68
N THR A 246 -17.71 14.06 30.63
CA THR A 246 -18.90 14.29 29.82
C THR A 246 -19.24 13.08 28.97
N ASP A 247 -18.25 12.27 28.57
CA ASP A 247 -18.45 10.98 27.91
C ASP A 247 -19.20 9.98 28.78
N ALA A 248 -18.78 9.82 30.04
CA ALA A 248 -19.46 8.94 30.98
C ALA A 248 -20.91 9.39 31.22
N ILE A 249 -21.13 10.71 31.30
CA ILE A 249 -22.47 11.31 31.39
C ILE A 249 -23.27 11.04 30.11
N TYR A 250 -22.64 11.10 28.93
CA TYR A 250 -23.28 10.86 27.65
C TYR A 250 -23.83 9.43 27.57
N VAL A 251 -23.00 8.41 27.88
CA VAL A 251 -23.41 7.00 27.90
C VAL A 251 -24.58 6.77 28.85
N TRP A 252 -24.51 7.31 30.07
CA TRP A 252 -25.60 7.13 31.04
C TRP A 252 -26.87 7.89 30.65
N ASN A 253 -26.77 9.06 30.00
CA ASN A 253 -27.93 9.77 29.48
C ASN A 253 -28.63 8.93 28.39
N TYR A 254 -27.86 8.34 27.48
CA TYR A 254 -28.38 7.43 26.46
C TYR A 254 -29.11 6.24 27.11
N LEU A 255 -28.46 5.56 28.07
CA LEU A 255 -28.99 4.33 28.67
C LEU A 255 -30.17 4.54 29.63
N LEU A 256 -30.19 5.65 30.38
CA LEU A 256 -31.11 5.82 31.52
C LEU A 256 -32.17 6.90 31.30
N LEU A 257 -31.94 7.84 30.38
CA LEU A 257 -32.76 9.04 30.23
C LEU A 257 -33.27 9.26 28.79
N ASP A 258 -33.25 8.22 27.95
CA ASP A 258 -33.61 8.30 26.53
C ASP A 258 -32.84 9.44 25.80
N GLY A 259 -31.57 9.61 26.14
CA GLY A 259 -30.67 10.56 25.49
C GLY A 259 -30.37 10.19 24.02
N PRO A 260 -29.65 11.06 23.29
CA PRO A 260 -29.18 10.75 21.95
C PRO A 260 -28.37 9.45 21.92
N ALA A 261 -28.52 8.65 20.86
CA ALA A 261 -27.66 7.51 20.64
C ALA A 261 -26.23 7.97 20.27
N PRO A 262 -25.19 7.20 20.64
CA PRO A 262 -23.82 7.48 20.19
C PRO A 262 -23.72 7.64 18.68
N ALA A 263 -22.78 8.48 18.24
CA ALA A 263 -22.43 8.59 16.83
C ALA A 263 -21.87 7.24 16.32
N ALA A 264 -21.78 7.09 15.00
CA ALA A 264 -21.13 5.90 14.44
C ALA A 264 -19.66 5.84 14.92
N PRO A 265 -19.10 4.65 15.18
CA PRO A 265 -19.68 3.31 14.99
C PRO A 265 -20.63 2.86 16.12
N PHE A 266 -21.93 2.78 15.80
CA PHE A 266 -23.02 2.33 16.68
C PHE A 266 -24.25 2.00 15.80
N PRO A 267 -25.06 0.96 16.08
CA PRO A 267 -25.00 -0.01 17.20
C PRO A 267 -24.11 -1.23 16.93
N ALA A 268 -23.43 -1.28 15.80
CA ALA A 268 -22.43 -2.29 15.49
C ALA A 268 -21.05 -1.62 15.52
N ALA A 269 -20.04 -2.41 15.89
CA ALA A 269 -18.66 -1.97 15.78
C ALA A 269 -18.31 -1.62 14.32
N GLY A 270 -17.39 -0.69 14.16
CA GLY A 270 -16.98 -0.21 12.84
C GLY A 270 -15.92 0.87 12.95
N ILE A 271 -15.85 1.69 11.90
CA ILE A 271 -14.84 2.74 11.75
C ILE A 271 -15.38 4.06 12.28
N ASP A 272 -14.51 4.88 12.88
CA ASP A 272 -14.81 6.27 13.16
C ASP A 272 -15.05 7.06 11.85
N PRO A 273 -16.25 7.61 11.60
CA PRO A 273 -16.47 8.52 10.47
C PRO A 273 -15.73 9.87 10.61
N THR A 274 -15.23 10.21 11.80
CA THR A 274 -14.57 11.47 12.14
C THR A 274 -13.05 11.31 12.06
N ALA A 275 -12.49 11.42 10.85
CA ALA A 275 -11.04 11.23 10.67
C ALA A 275 -10.20 12.40 11.23
N GLY A 276 -9.06 12.08 11.85
CA GLY A 276 -7.99 13.05 12.13
C GLY A 276 -8.22 13.94 13.36
N ASP A 277 -8.89 13.44 14.38
CA ASP A 277 -9.16 14.17 15.62
C ASP A 277 -8.09 13.94 16.72
N GLY A 278 -7.23 12.94 16.53
CA GLY A 278 -6.08 12.65 17.38
C GLY A 278 -6.41 11.78 18.61
N LEU A 279 -7.60 11.19 18.65
CA LEU A 279 -7.88 9.99 19.41
C LEU A 279 -7.86 8.79 18.46
N GLY A 280 -7.51 7.63 19.00
CA GLY A 280 -7.41 6.41 18.20
C GLY A 280 -7.61 5.18 19.05
N CYS A 281 -8.04 4.11 18.41
CA CYS A 281 -7.81 2.77 18.91
C CYS A 281 -6.33 2.42 18.75
N ASN A 282 -5.73 1.74 19.73
CA ASN A 282 -4.35 1.27 19.63
C ASN A 282 -4.07 0.64 18.25
N GLY A 283 -3.23 1.28 17.45
CA GLY A 283 -2.82 0.86 16.12
C GLY A 283 -3.58 1.48 14.94
N ASP A 284 -4.58 2.34 15.12
CA ASP A 284 -5.34 2.90 13.99
C ASP A 284 -4.65 4.08 13.27
N ALA A 285 -5.33 4.68 12.29
CA ALA A 285 -4.73 5.70 11.44
C ALA A 285 -4.49 7.06 12.15
N ASP A 286 -4.99 7.23 13.37
CA ASP A 286 -4.91 8.47 14.14
C ASP A 286 -3.80 8.43 15.22
N ASP A 287 -3.08 7.30 15.35
CA ASP A 287 -1.95 7.08 16.28
C ASP A 287 -0.50 7.31 15.75
#